data_AF-A0A6I3GJR9-F1
#
_entry.id   AF-A0A6I3GJR9-F1
#
_cell.length_a   1.000
_cell.length_b   1.000
_cell.length_c   1.000
_cell.angle_alpha   90.00
_cell.angle_beta   90.00
_cell.angle_gamma   90.00
#
_symmetry.space_group_name_H-M   'P 1'
#
loop_
_entity.id
_entity.type
_entity.pdbx_description
1 polymer ?
#
loop_
_entity_poly.entity_id
_entity_poly.type
_entity_poly.pdbx_seq_one_letter_code
_entity_poly.pdbx_strand_id
1 'polypeptide(L)'
;MSSGDNICRVCGSQNCAECVVFPYGASRGAVCIACALELGGVQRQHSKQPKLSRRAIRKRIAAQQAEQPVASDNDQELALPEIIEWLDDADEGSDLPGGWKQSYP
;
A
#
# COMPACT_ATOMS: atom_id res chain seq x y z
N MET A 1 -16.87 -14.57 8.40
CA MET A 1 -15.92 -13.49 8.72
C MET A 1 -14.55 -14.14 8.72
N SER A 2 -13.78 -13.99 7.64
CA SER A 2 -12.50 -14.68 7.50
C SER A 2 -11.51 -14.13 8.52
N SER A 3 -10.82 -15.03 9.22
CA SER A 3 -9.71 -14.70 10.13
C SER A 3 -8.72 -13.76 9.43
N GLY A 4 -8.23 -12.76 10.17
CA GLY A 4 -7.34 -11.75 9.62
C GLY A 4 -5.94 -12.30 9.38
N ASP A 5 -5.62 -12.58 8.12
CA ASP A 5 -4.34 -13.15 7.70
C ASP A 5 -3.19 -12.14 7.60
N ASN A 6 -3.37 -10.88 8.04
CA ASN A 6 -2.34 -9.84 7.91
C ASN A 6 -2.15 -9.06 9.21
N ILE A 7 -0.90 -8.91 9.65
CA ILE A 7 -0.56 -8.19 10.88
C ILE A 7 -0.02 -6.80 10.53
N CYS A 8 -0.67 -5.75 11.05
CA CYS A 8 -0.21 -4.39 10.83
C CYS A 8 1.15 -4.16 11.50
N ARG A 9 2.17 -3.73 10.75
CA ARG A 9 3.52 -3.46 11.27
C ARG A 9 3.61 -2.29 12.25
N VAL A 10 2.59 -1.42 12.29
CA VAL A 10 2.57 -0.21 13.12
C VAL A 10 1.92 -0.49 14.47
N CYS A 11 0.69 -1.03 14.48
CA CYS A 11 -0.06 -1.25 15.72
C CYS A 11 -0.11 -2.72 16.17
N GLY A 12 0.15 -3.67 15.28
CA GLY A 12 0.15 -5.10 15.56
C GLY A 12 -1.25 -5.76 15.61
N SER A 13 -2.29 -5.04 15.18
CA SER A 13 -3.62 -5.64 15.02
C SER A 13 -3.62 -6.63 13.84
N GLN A 14 -4.43 -7.69 13.97
CA GLN A 14 -4.76 -8.58 12.85
C GLN A 14 -5.87 -7.93 12.04
N ASN A 15 -5.73 -8.00 10.72
CA ASN A 15 -6.63 -7.38 9.76
C ASN A 15 -6.83 -8.35 8.59
N CYS A 16 -7.97 -8.23 7.92
CA CYS A 16 -8.25 -8.96 6.68
C CYS A 16 -7.33 -8.47 5.53
N ALA A 17 -7.24 -9.23 4.43
CA ALA A 17 -6.43 -8.82 3.27
C ALA A 17 -6.90 -7.49 2.64
N GLU A 18 -8.21 -7.23 2.63
CA GLU A 18 -8.80 -5.97 2.13
C GLU A 18 -8.61 -4.79 3.11
N CYS A 19 -8.29 -5.09 4.36
CA CYS A 19 -8.19 -4.13 5.45
C CYS A 19 -6.77 -3.56 5.61
N VAL A 20 -5.83 -4.02 4.79
CA VAL A 20 -4.41 -3.63 4.83
C VAL A 20 -3.96 -3.05 3.50
N VAL A 21 -2.95 -2.19 3.59
CA VAL A 21 -2.30 -1.54 2.45
C VAL A 21 -0.78 -1.64 2.61
N PHE A 22 -0.07 -1.52 1.49
CA PHE A 22 1.40 -1.58 1.43
C PHE A 22 1.95 -0.24 0.92
N PRO A 23 1.92 0.83 1.74
CA PRO A 23 2.23 2.19 1.28
C PRO A 23 3.68 2.37 0.79
N TYR A 24 4.57 1.44 1.12
CA TYR A 24 5.98 1.44 0.73
C TYR A 24 6.38 0.14 0.00
N GLY A 25 5.41 -0.55 -0.60
CA GLY A 25 5.60 -1.85 -1.25
C GLY A 25 5.51 -3.04 -0.29
N ALA A 26 5.38 -4.24 -0.87
CA ALA A 26 5.16 -5.50 -0.15
C ALA A 26 6.30 -5.84 0.83
N SER A 27 7.55 -5.53 0.45
CA SER A 27 8.75 -5.80 1.27
C SER A 27 8.75 -5.09 2.62
N ARG A 28 8.07 -3.95 2.72
CA ARG A 28 8.00 -3.12 3.94
C ARG A 28 6.91 -3.60 4.89
N GLY A 29 6.09 -4.58 4.50
CA GLY A 29 5.04 -5.19 5.32
C GLY A 29 3.73 -4.40 5.35
N ALA A 30 2.66 -5.10 5.71
CA ALA A 30 1.30 -4.59 5.73
C ALA A 30 1.08 -3.50 6.79
N VAL A 31 0.24 -2.53 6.47
CA VAL A 31 -0.24 -1.47 7.37
C VAL A 31 -1.76 -1.45 7.29
N CYS A 32 -2.46 -1.44 8.43
CA CYS A 32 -3.93 -1.28 8.41
C CYS A 32 -4.30 0.11 7.90
N ILE A 33 -5.49 0.25 7.30
CA ILE A 33 -6.02 1.54 6.81
C ILE A 33 -5.95 2.62 7.89
N ALA A 34 -6.21 2.23 9.15
CA ALA A 34 -6.09 3.10 10.32
C ALA A 34 -4.73 3.82 10.37
N CYS A 35 -3.66 3.03 10.50
CA CYS A 35 -2.30 3.55 10.57
C CYS A 35 -1.81 4.14 9.25
N ALA A 36 -2.34 3.70 8.11
CA ALA A 36 -1.98 4.28 6.81
C ALA A 36 -2.40 5.75 6.70
N LEU A 37 -3.62 6.10 7.10
CA LEU A 37 -4.04 7.52 7.08
C LEU A 37 -3.24 8.37 8.09
N GLU A 38 -2.89 7.81 9.25
CA GLU A 38 -2.03 8.52 10.22
C GLU A 38 -0.64 8.80 9.64
N LEU A 39 -0.06 7.84 8.90
CA LEU A 39 1.19 8.04 8.18
C LEU A 39 1.06 9.11 7.08
N GLY A 40 -0.13 9.25 6.49
CA GLY A 40 -0.47 10.33 5.55
C GLY A 40 -0.80 11.67 6.22
N GLY A 41 -0.65 11.79 7.54
CA GLY A 41 -0.90 13.04 8.27
C GLY A 41 -2.35 13.28 8.67
N VAL A 42 -3.26 12.31 8.43
CA VAL A 42 -4.65 12.41 8.89
C VAL A 42 -4.71 12.11 10.38
N GLN A 43 -4.96 13.15 11.18
CA GLN A 43 -5.07 13.03 12.62
C GLN A 43 -6.40 12.38 12.99
N ARG A 44 -6.36 11.26 13.71
CA ARG A 44 -7.56 10.56 14.19
C ARG A 44 -7.87 10.99 15.63
N GLN A 45 -9.16 11.09 15.95
CA GLN A 45 -9.57 11.00 17.35
C GLN A 45 -9.24 9.59 17.85
N HIS A 46 -8.54 9.52 18.98
CA HIS A 46 -7.92 8.30 19.55
C HIS A 46 -8.70 7.02 19.22
N SER A 47 -8.13 6.18 18.35
CA SER A 47 -8.65 4.83 18.16
C SER A 47 -8.46 4.07 19.48
N LYS A 48 -9.52 3.40 19.97
CA LYS A 48 -9.52 2.68 21.24
C LYS A 48 -8.62 1.42 21.24
N GLN A 49 -7.90 1.14 20.15
CA GLN A 49 -7.06 -0.05 20.08
C GLN A 49 -5.68 0.23 20.71
N PRO A 50 -5.28 -0.52 21.73
CA PRO A 50 -3.96 -0.37 22.32
C PRO A 50 -2.89 -0.81 21.32
N LYS A 51 -1.93 0.08 21.06
CA LYS A 51 -0.74 -0.23 20.27
C LYS A 51 0.10 -1.26 21.01
N LEU A 52 0.40 -2.39 20.36
CA LEU A 52 1.28 -3.39 20.94
C LEU A 52 2.73 -2.89 21.03
N SER A 53 3.50 -3.46 21.95
CA SER A 53 4.94 -3.16 22.03
C SER A 53 5.65 -3.59 20.74
N ARG A 54 6.71 -2.86 20.35
CA ARG A 54 7.48 -3.19 19.13
C ARG A 54 7.98 -4.63 19.12
N ARG A 55 8.33 -5.17 20.30
CA ARG A 55 8.77 -6.57 20.47
C ARG A 55 7.63 -7.55 20.19
N ALA A 56 6.43 -7.27 20.68
CA ALA A 56 5.25 -8.10 20.43
C ALA A 56 4.85 -8.08 18.94
N ILE A 57 4.90 -6.91 18.29
CA ILE A 57 4.62 -6.77 16.85
C ILE A 57 5.58 -7.63 16.03
N ARG A 58 6.89 -7.52 16.28
CA ARG A 58 7.89 -8.33 15.56
C ARG A 58 7.68 -9.82 15.74
N LYS A 59 7.39 -10.27 16.97
CA LYS A 59 7.13 -11.69 17.26
C LYS A 59 5.93 -12.21 16.46
N ARG A 60 4.88 -11.41 16.34
CA ARG A 60 3.68 -11.75 15.57
C ARG A 60 3.94 -11.83 14.07
N ILE A 61 4.66 -10.86 13.51
CA ILE A 61 5.01 -10.87 12.08
C ILE A 61 5.91 -12.06 11.74
N ALA A 62 6.89 -12.37 12.60
CA ALA A 62 7.76 -13.51 12.41
C ALA A 62 6.99 -14.85 12.45
N ALA A 63 6.01 -14.98 13.35
CA ALA A 63 5.15 -16.16 13.41
C ALA A 63 4.34 -16.32 12.11
N GLN A 64 3.78 -15.22 11.60
CA GLN A 64 3.03 -15.22 10.35
C GLN A 64 3.90 -15.60 9.13
N GLN A 65 5.15 -15.12 9.07
CA GLN A 65 6.08 -15.48 8.00
C GLN A 65 6.53 -16.95 8.06
N ALA A 66 6.61 -17.53 9.26
CA ALA A 66 6.94 -18.95 9.42
C ALA A 66 5.79 -19.88 8.99
N GLU A 67 4.54 -19.42 9.08
CA GLU A 67 3.35 -20.17 8.68
C GLU A 67 3.08 -20.11 7.17
N GLN A 68 3.59 -19.09 6.47
CA GLN A 68 3.49 -19.02 5.02
C GLN A 68 4.68 -19.76 4.40
N PRO A 69 4.47 -20.92 3.74
CA PRO A 69 5.52 -21.53 2.95
C PRO A 69 5.89 -20.51 1.86
N VAL A 70 7.18 -20.19 1.76
CA VAL A 70 7.73 -19.38 0.68
C VAL A 70 7.30 -20.01 -0.64
N ALA A 71 6.25 -19.46 -1.24
CA ALA A 71 5.98 -19.65 -2.66
C ALA A 71 7.11 -18.90 -3.36
N SER A 72 8.20 -19.64 -3.55
CA SER A 72 9.33 -19.27 -4.40
C SER A 72 8.78 -18.75 -5.71
N ASP A 73 9.26 -17.58 -6.08
CA ASP A 73 9.10 -16.88 -7.35
C ASP A 73 8.59 -17.79 -8.48
N ASN A 74 7.28 -17.75 -8.72
CA ASN A 74 6.83 -17.91 -10.10
C ASN A 74 7.05 -16.54 -10.70
N ASP A 75 8.08 -16.45 -11.55
CA ASP A 75 8.17 -15.46 -12.61
C ASP A 75 6.88 -15.54 -13.43
N GLN A 76 5.81 -14.91 -12.94
CA GLN A 76 4.79 -14.39 -13.83
C GLN A 76 5.46 -13.23 -14.53
N GLU A 77 6.15 -13.59 -15.61
CA GLU A 77 6.25 -12.80 -16.82
C GLU A 77 4.84 -12.25 -17.09
N LEU A 78 4.58 -11.09 -16.49
CA LEU A 78 3.46 -10.25 -16.83
C LEU A 78 3.73 -9.88 -18.28
N ALA A 79 3.14 -10.65 -19.20
CA ALA A 79 2.98 -10.23 -20.57
C ALA A 79 2.38 -8.82 -20.49
N LEU A 80 3.22 -7.80 -20.70
CA LEU A 80 2.73 -6.44 -20.86
C LEU A 80 1.74 -6.54 -22.02
N PRO A 81 0.44 -6.27 -21.82
CA PRO A 81 -0.40 -6.02 -22.97
C PRO A 81 0.27 -4.89 -23.74
N GLU A 82 0.48 -5.11 -25.04
CA GLU A 82 1.10 -4.19 -25.98
C GLU A 82 0.82 -2.76 -25.55
N ILE A 83 1.87 -2.05 -25.18
CA ILE A 83 1.80 -0.64 -24.80
C ILE A 83 1.24 0.06 -26.03
N ILE A 84 -0.07 0.26 -25.99
CA ILE A 84 -0.84 1.40 -26.48
C ILE A 84 -0.10 2.13 -27.60
N GLU A 85 -0.41 1.72 -28.83
CA GLU A 85 -0.07 2.35 -30.12
C GLU A 85 -0.44 3.86 -30.19
N TRP A 86 -1.08 4.40 -29.15
CA TRP A 86 -1.47 5.81 -29.03
C TRP A 86 -0.38 6.71 -28.42
N LEU A 87 0.82 6.18 -28.12
CA LEU A 87 1.92 7.00 -27.59
C LEU A 87 2.82 7.61 -28.68
N ASP A 88 2.62 7.25 -29.95
CA ASP A 88 3.48 7.68 -31.07
C ASP A 88 2.97 8.93 -31.83
N ASP A 89 1.77 9.43 -31.57
CA ASP A 89 1.23 10.63 -32.25
C ASP A 89 1.57 11.97 -31.56
N ALA A 90 2.54 12.00 -30.65
CA ALA A 90 2.88 13.20 -29.88
C ALA A 90 4.07 13.99 -30.45
N ASP A 91 4.36 13.91 -31.76
CA ASP A 91 5.33 14.79 -32.43
C ASP A 91 4.84 15.25 -33.82
N GLU A 92 3.72 15.97 -33.87
CA GLU A 92 3.57 17.00 -34.89
C GLU A 92 2.69 18.15 -34.38
N GLY A 93 3.27 19.34 -34.37
CA GLY A 93 2.79 20.48 -33.60
C GLY A 93 1.37 20.93 -33.97
N SER A 94 0.60 21.25 -32.93
CA SER A 94 -0.42 22.29 -33.03
C SER A 94 -0.66 22.92 -31.66
N ASP A 95 -0.75 24.25 -31.68
CA ASP A 95 -0.92 25.15 -30.57
C ASP A 95 -1.98 24.67 -29.55
N LEU A 96 -1.57 24.50 -28.29
CA LEU A 96 -2.49 24.42 -27.15
C LEU A 96 -2.64 25.82 -26.53
N PRO A 97 -3.74 26.56 -26.79
CA PRO A 97 -3.97 27.83 -26.14
C PRO A 97 -4.70 27.61 -24.80
N GLY A 98 -4.07 28.04 -23.70
CA GLY A 98 -4.70 28.14 -22.38
C GLY A 98 -3.90 27.37 -21.33
N GLY A 99 -3.15 27.99 -20.43
CA GLY A 99 -3.57 29.12 -19.60
C GLY A 99 -3.62 28.70 -18.12
N TRP A 100 -2.62 27.98 -17.62
CA TRP A 100 -2.54 27.59 -16.20
C TRP A 100 -1.76 28.66 -15.43
N LYS A 101 -2.40 29.81 -15.21
CA LYS A 101 -2.01 30.73 -14.15
C LYS A 101 -3.07 30.67 -13.06
N GLN A 102 -2.88 29.76 -12.12
CA GLN A 102 -3.65 29.74 -10.89
C GLN A 102 -2.93 30.63 -9.86
N SER A 103 -3.21 31.93 -9.88
CA SER A 103 -2.89 32.83 -8.79
C SER A 103 -4.14 32.97 -7.90
N TYR A 104 -4.06 32.46 -6.67
CA TYR A 104 -5.09 32.72 -5.65
C TYR A 104 -4.74 34.02 -4.88
N PRO A 105 -5.74 34.84 -4.53
CA PRO A 105 -5.59 35.93 -3.57
C PRO A 105 -5.45 35.44 -2.13
#